data_AF-A0A9D7IE00-F1
#
_entry.id   AF-A0A9D7IE00-F1
#
_cell.length_a   1.000
_cell.length_b   1.000
_cell.length_c   1.000
_cell.angle_alpha   90.00
_cell.angle_beta   90.00
_cell.angle_gamma   90.00
#
_symmetry.space_group_name_H-M   'P 1'
#
loop_
_entity.id
_entity.type
_entity.pdbx_description
1 polymer ?
#
loop_
_entity_poly.entity_id
_entity_poly.type
_entity_poly.pdbx_seq_one_letter_code
_entity_poly.pdbx_strand_id
1 'polypeptide(L)'
;MFSLRSSLLRLQGLTVGLITNHTGRSLDGTSTIDLFHRTRVCRLKALFSPEHGIQGLADEKVHSGTDAHTGLKVFSLYGDLRKPTPDMLKGLDALVLTSRISGLASTPTSAHFHCACRLHGKMIYRS
;
A
#
# COMPACT_ATOMS: atom_id res chain seq x y z
N MET A 1 11.33 -10.35 -14.62
CA MET A 1 9.86 -10.30 -14.78
C MET A 1 9.24 -10.91 -13.52
N PHE A 2 8.96 -10.10 -12.50
CA PHE A 2 8.42 -10.57 -11.21
C PHE A 2 6.89 -10.53 -11.31
N SER A 3 6.24 -11.69 -11.33
CA SER A 3 4.78 -11.75 -11.46
C SER A 3 4.14 -11.49 -10.09
N LEU A 4 3.20 -10.55 -10.03
CA LEU A 4 2.35 -10.27 -8.85
C LEU A 4 1.81 -11.56 -8.18
N ARG A 5 1.60 -12.63 -8.96
CA ARG A 5 1.17 -13.95 -8.47
C ARG A 5 2.19 -14.63 -7.54
N SER A 6 3.47 -14.54 -7.82
CA SER A 6 4.53 -15.13 -6.97
C SER A 6 4.66 -14.39 -5.64
N SER A 7 4.39 -13.08 -5.65
CA SER A 7 4.35 -12.24 -4.46
C SER A 7 3.18 -12.58 -3.55
N LEU A 8 2.01 -12.88 -4.13
CA LEU A 8 0.79 -13.24 -3.39
C LEU A 8 0.93 -14.53 -2.58
N LEU A 9 1.67 -15.53 -3.08
CA LEU A 9 1.92 -16.78 -2.34
C LEU A 9 2.63 -16.53 -0.99
N ARG A 10 3.51 -15.52 -0.93
CA ARG A 10 4.20 -15.14 0.32
C ARG A 10 3.33 -14.35 1.30
N LEU A 11 2.14 -13.95 0.85
CA LEU A 11 1.16 -13.20 1.63
C LEU A 11 -0.03 -14.09 2.05
N GLN A 12 0.06 -15.39 1.80
CA GLN A 12 -1.04 -16.31 2.06
C GLN A 12 -1.42 -16.33 3.55
N GLY A 13 -2.70 -16.05 3.85
CA GLY A 13 -3.23 -15.97 5.21
C GLY A 13 -2.85 -14.71 5.98
N LEU A 14 -2.03 -13.82 5.42
CA LEU A 14 -1.61 -12.59 6.08
C LEU A 14 -2.63 -11.47 5.89
N THR A 15 -2.73 -10.61 6.89
CA THR A 15 -3.42 -9.33 6.79
C THR A 15 -2.46 -8.28 6.27
N VAL A 16 -2.75 -7.69 5.12
CA VAL A 16 -1.81 -6.82 4.40
C VAL A 16 -2.34 -5.41 4.24
N GLY A 17 -1.41 -4.45 4.28
CA GLY A 17 -1.63 -3.08 3.83
C GLY A 17 -1.03 -2.89 2.44
N LEU A 18 -1.77 -2.28 1.52
CA LEU A 18 -1.29 -2.03 0.17
C LEU A 18 -0.92 -0.57 0.00
N ILE A 19 0.33 -0.31 -0.36
CA ILE A 19 0.83 1.01 -0.72
C ILE A 19 0.76 1.14 -2.24
N THR A 20 -0.14 1.97 -2.73
CA THR A 20 -0.44 2.12 -4.16
C THR A 20 -0.95 3.53 -4.49
N ASN A 21 -0.84 3.90 -5.76
CA ASN A 21 -1.44 5.10 -6.34
C ASN A 21 -2.30 4.71 -7.57
N HIS A 22 -2.85 5.70 -8.28
CA HIS A 22 -3.69 5.50 -9.47
C HIS A 22 -2.98 4.80 -10.65
N THR A 23 -1.64 4.81 -10.69
CA THR A 23 -0.85 4.13 -11.73
C THR A 23 -0.56 2.66 -11.42
N GLY A 24 -0.86 2.22 -10.19
CA GLY A 24 -0.75 0.82 -9.73
C GLY A 24 -1.77 -0.08 -10.43
N ARG A 25 -1.40 -0.56 -11.61
CA ARG A 25 -2.21 -1.49 -12.42
C ARG A 25 -1.37 -2.69 -12.84
N SER A 26 -2.02 -3.84 -12.92
CA SER A 26 -1.48 -5.07 -13.50
C SER A 26 -1.19 -4.91 -14.99
N LEU A 27 -0.49 -5.88 -15.56
CA LEU A 27 -0.27 -5.98 -17.00
C LEU A 27 -1.59 -6.01 -17.78
N ASP A 28 -2.63 -6.60 -17.20
CA ASP A 28 -3.98 -6.68 -17.79
C ASP A 28 -4.81 -5.40 -17.60
N GLY A 29 -4.22 -4.33 -17.06
CA GLY A 29 -4.90 -3.05 -16.81
C GLY A 29 -5.74 -2.98 -15.53
N THR A 30 -5.98 -4.11 -14.86
CA THR A 30 -6.69 -4.18 -13.57
C THR A 30 -5.94 -3.44 -12.46
N SER A 31 -6.64 -2.66 -11.64
CA SER A 31 -6.05 -2.00 -10.47
C SER A 31 -5.45 -3.03 -9.52
N THR A 32 -4.26 -2.73 -8.96
CA THR A 32 -3.66 -3.58 -7.93
C THR A 32 -4.55 -3.66 -6.69
N ILE A 33 -5.34 -2.62 -6.41
CA ILE A 33 -6.34 -2.63 -5.33
C ILE A 33 -7.38 -3.71 -5.58
N ASP A 34 -7.98 -3.72 -6.77
CA ASP A 34 -8.99 -4.72 -7.13
C ASP A 34 -8.43 -6.14 -7.07
N LEU A 35 -7.18 -6.34 -7.50
CA LEU A 35 -6.52 -7.64 -7.42
C LEU A 35 -6.37 -8.13 -5.98
N PHE A 36 -5.89 -7.27 -5.08
CA PHE A 36 -5.74 -7.60 -3.66
C PHE A 36 -7.08 -7.66 -2.92
N HIS A 37 -8.09 -6.96 -3.40
CA HIS A 37 -9.44 -6.99 -2.83
C HIS A 37 -10.22 -8.25 -3.25
N ARG A 38 -10.05 -8.70 -4.51
CA ARG A 38 -10.72 -9.90 -5.04
C ARG A 38 -10.00 -11.20 -4.67
N THR A 39 -8.71 -11.16 -4.40
CA THR A 39 -7.96 -12.37 -4.03
C THR A 39 -8.38 -12.88 -2.66
N ARG A 40 -8.51 -14.20 -2.52
CA ARG A 40 -8.70 -14.86 -1.20
C ARG A 40 -7.39 -15.28 -0.56
N VAL A 41 -6.27 -15.00 -1.19
CA VAL A 41 -4.94 -15.42 -0.71
C VAL A 41 -4.56 -14.63 0.55
N CYS A 42 -4.85 -13.33 0.59
CA CYS A 42 -4.51 -12.45 1.71
C CYS A 42 -5.70 -11.56 2.07
N ARG A 43 -5.68 -10.98 3.28
CA ARG A 43 -6.71 -10.04 3.72
C ARG A 43 -6.22 -8.60 3.57
N LEU A 44 -6.73 -7.90 2.56
CA LEU A 44 -6.47 -6.48 2.41
C LEU A 44 -7.28 -5.69 3.44
N LYS A 45 -6.61 -4.93 4.32
CA LYS A 45 -7.27 -4.21 5.44
C LYS A 45 -7.11 -2.69 5.37
N ALA A 46 -6.03 -2.22 4.78
CA ALA A 46 -5.72 -0.79 4.68
C ALA A 46 -5.04 -0.48 3.36
N LEU A 47 -5.31 0.71 2.85
CA LEU A 47 -4.67 1.27 1.67
C LEU A 47 -3.82 2.47 2.09
N PHE A 48 -2.67 2.61 1.46
CA PHE A 48 -1.72 3.68 1.73
C PHE A 48 -1.39 4.38 0.42
N SER A 49 -1.55 5.70 0.37
CA SER A 49 -1.28 6.49 -0.83
C SER A 49 -0.07 7.41 -0.62
N PRO A 50 0.89 7.44 -1.57
CA PRO A 50 2.06 8.30 -1.50
C PRO A 50 1.69 9.76 -1.79
N GLU A 51 1.50 10.18 -3.05
CA GLU A 51 1.09 11.55 -3.43
C GLU A 51 -0.06 11.47 -4.45
N HIS A 52 -0.97 12.47 -4.44
CA HIS A 52 -2.14 12.59 -5.32
C HIS A 52 -3.28 11.56 -5.13
N GLY A 53 -3.26 10.82 -4.04
CA GLY A 53 -4.34 9.89 -3.72
C GLY A 53 -4.37 8.64 -4.60
N ILE A 54 -5.24 7.72 -4.20
CA ILE A 54 -5.41 6.43 -4.87
C ILE A 54 -6.05 6.56 -6.25
N GLN A 55 -6.89 7.59 -6.45
CA GLN A 55 -7.63 7.81 -7.69
C GLN A 55 -7.00 8.86 -8.62
N GLY A 56 -5.96 9.59 -8.18
CA GLY A 56 -5.30 10.61 -9.01
C GLY A 56 -6.16 11.85 -9.29
N LEU A 57 -7.30 12.00 -8.62
CA LEU A 57 -8.25 13.10 -8.74
C LEU A 57 -8.05 14.19 -7.67
N ALA A 58 -7.13 13.99 -6.74
CA ALA A 58 -6.90 14.93 -5.65
C ALA A 58 -5.71 15.84 -5.96
N ASP A 59 -6.01 17.09 -6.32
CA ASP A 59 -5.06 18.21 -6.37
C ASP A 59 -4.59 18.65 -4.97
N GLU A 60 -5.23 18.17 -3.90
CA GLU A 60 -4.93 18.50 -2.50
C GLU A 60 -4.47 17.28 -1.69
N LYS A 61 -3.80 17.55 -0.55
CA LYS A 61 -3.41 16.55 0.46
C LYS A 61 -4.57 15.59 0.71
N VAL A 62 -4.45 14.34 0.25
CA VAL A 62 -5.50 13.35 0.49
C VAL A 62 -5.59 13.09 1.97
N HIS A 63 -6.68 13.53 2.59
CA HIS A 63 -6.95 13.21 3.98
C HIS A 63 -7.24 11.72 4.12
N SER A 64 -6.93 11.19 5.31
CA SER A 64 -7.25 9.80 5.62
C SER A 64 -8.76 9.59 5.47
N GLY A 65 -9.15 8.61 4.68
CA GLY A 65 -10.54 8.45 4.23
C GLY A 65 -10.95 7.00 4.13
N THR A 66 -12.07 6.76 3.46
CA THR A 66 -12.52 5.42 3.10
C THR A 66 -12.65 5.36 1.60
N ASP A 67 -12.02 4.36 0.98
CA ASP A 67 -12.14 4.13 -0.46
C ASP A 67 -13.56 3.68 -0.78
N ALA A 68 -14.26 4.43 -1.64
CA ALA A 68 -15.67 4.15 -1.96
C ALA A 68 -15.87 2.83 -2.72
N HIS A 69 -14.84 2.34 -3.42
CA HIS A 69 -14.92 1.12 -4.23
C HIS A 69 -14.75 -0.14 -3.38
N THR A 70 -13.84 -0.11 -2.40
CA THR A 70 -13.50 -1.26 -1.56
C THR A 70 -14.04 -1.16 -0.13
N GLY A 71 -14.47 0.02 0.29
CA GLY A 71 -14.86 0.30 1.68
C GLY A 71 -13.68 0.29 2.66
N LEU A 72 -12.44 0.25 2.18
CA LEU A 72 -11.24 0.16 3.01
C LEU A 72 -10.74 1.53 3.44
N LYS A 73 -10.11 1.59 4.63
CA LYS A 73 -9.46 2.81 5.10
C LYS A 73 -8.25 3.16 4.22
N VAL A 74 -8.18 4.41 3.81
CA VAL A 74 -7.09 5.00 3.03
C VAL A 74 -6.30 5.93 3.93
N PHE A 75 -5.00 5.71 4.03
CA PHE A 75 -4.06 6.56 4.75
C PHE A 75 -3.13 7.26 3.76
N SER A 76 -2.93 8.56 3.92
CA SER A 76 -1.92 9.29 3.14
C SER A 76 -0.58 9.27 3.87
N LEU A 77 0.47 8.90 3.15
CA LEU A 77 1.84 8.79 3.65
C LEU A 77 2.74 9.97 3.22
N TYR A 78 2.20 10.97 2.51
CA TYR A 78 2.92 12.21 2.22
C TYR A 78 2.22 13.44 2.80
N GLY A 79 3.04 14.44 3.10
CA GLY A 79 2.71 15.59 3.93
C GLY A 79 3.52 15.53 5.23
N ASP A 80 2.85 15.81 6.34
CA ASP A 80 3.46 15.85 7.69
C ASP A 80 3.73 14.44 8.26
N LEU A 81 2.97 13.44 7.81
CA LEU A 81 3.07 12.04 8.23
C LEU A 81 3.99 11.23 7.30
N ARG A 82 5.30 11.46 7.39
CA ARG A 82 6.33 10.73 6.64
C ARG A 82 6.60 9.30 7.15
N LYS A 83 5.97 8.90 8.27
CA LYS A 83 6.10 7.58 8.90
C LYS A 83 4.71 7.05 9.23
N PRO A 84 4.42 5.77 8.98
CA PRO A 84 3.17 5.16 9.39
C PRO A 84 3.15 5.13 10.93
N THR A 85 2.03 5.53 11.53
CA THR A 85 1.88 5.47 12.98
C THR A 85 1.65 4.02 13.43
N PRO A 86 1.91 3.69 14.71
CA PRO A 86 1.64 2.36 15.24
C PRO A 86 0.17 1.94 15.07
N ASP A 87 -0.75 2.91 15.12
CA ASP A 87 -2.18 2.66 14.93
C ASP A 87 -2.50 2.28 13.47
N MET A 88 -1.86 2.91 12.49
CA MET A 88 -1.99 2.55 11.07
C MET A 88 -1.46 1.13 10.78
N LEU A 89 -0.46 0.68 11.54
CA LEU A 89 0.13 -0.66 11.42
C LEU A 89 -0.62 -1.73 12.24
N LYS A 90 -1.64 -1.34 13.02
CA LYS A 90 -2.31 -2.22 13.98
C LYS A 90 -3.14 -3.30 13.27
N GLY A 91 -2.75 -4.54 13.52
CA GLY A 91 -3.37 -5.72 12.91
C GLY A 91 -3.15 -5.81 11.40
N LEU A 92 -2.04 -5.24 10.90
CA LEU A 92 -1.41 -5.64 9.64
C LEU A 92 -0.24 -6.56 9.97
N ASP A 93 -0.01 -7.59 9.19
CA ASP A 93 1.15 -8.49 9.28
C ASP A 93 2.26 -8.03 8.33
N ALA A 94 1.87 -7.54 7.16
CA ALA A 94 2.79 -7.09 6.13
C ALA A 94 2.28 -5.89 5.34
N LEU A 95 3.21 -5.22 4.66
CA LEU A 95 2.94 -4.11 3.75
C LEU A 95 3.46 -4.45 2.36
N VAL A 96 2.69 -4.11 1.33
CA VAL A 96 3.04 -4.37 -0.06
C VAL A 96 3.20 -3.06 -0.79
N LEU A 97 4.35 -2.84 -1.44
CA LEU A 97 4.60 -1.72 -2.33
C LEU A 97 4.52 -2.18 -3.78
N THR A 98 3.82 -1.41 -4.61
CA THR A 98 3.81 -1.66 -6.06
C THR A 98 5.08 -1.11 -6.72
N SER A 99 5.64 -1.84 -7.69
CA SER A 99 6.83 -1.44 -8.43
C SER A 99 6.68 -0.14 -9.24
N ARG A 100 5.43 0.29 -9.50
CA ARG A 100 5.14 1.56 -10.19
C ARG A 100 5.18 2.78 -9.27
N ILE A 101 5.31 2.60 -7.97
CA ILE A 101 5.62 3.70 -7.03
C ILE A 101 7.13 3.84 -6.93
N SER A 102 7.71 4.62 -7.84
CA SER A 102 9.13 5.02 -7.76
C SER A 102 9.36 6.11 -6.70
N GLY A 103 8.38 6.99 -6.48
CA GLY A 103 8.52 8.15 -5.58
C GLY A 103 8.80 7.79 -4.12
N LEU A 104 8.24 6.70 -3.61
CA LEU A 104 8.51 6.27 -2.24
C LEU A 104 9.95 5.76 -2.13
N ALA A 105 10.37 4.85 -3.01
CA ALA A 105 11.71 4.22 -2.98
C ALA A 105 12.89 5.20 -3.19
N SER A 106 12.66 6.31 -3.89
CA SER A 106 13.69 7.30 -4.22
C SER A 106 13.78 8.47 -3.24
N THR A 107 12.85 8.57 -2.29
CA THR A 107 12.81 9.66 -1.30
C THR A 107 13.31 9.19 0.07
N PRO A 108 13.88 10.08 0.90
CA PRO A 108 14.23 9.77 2.30
C PRO A 108 13.03 9.30 3.13
N THR A 109 11.81 9.50 2.63
CA THR A 109 10.55 8.97 3.18
C THR A 109 10.51 7.43 3.15
N SER A 110 11.05 6.74 2.12
CA SER A 110 11.11 5.26 2.13
C SER A 110 11.99 4.70 3.23
N ALA A 111 13.14 5.32 3.51
CA ALA A 111 14.05 4.82 4.54
C ALA A 111 13.38 4.88 5.91
N HIS A 112 12.69 5.97 6.20
CA HIS A 112 11.90 6.14 7.42
C HIS A 112 10.70 5.19 7.48
N PHE A 113 10.02 4.97 6.36
CA PHE A 113 8.91 4.03 6.26
C PHE A 113 9.37 2.58 6.49
N HIS A 114 10.43 2.16 5.80
CA HIS A 114 11.03 0.83 5.97
C HIS A 114 11.52 0.62 7.40
N CYS A 115 12.18 1.62 7.99
CA CYS A 115 12.63 1.57 9.37
C CYS A 115 11.45 1.44 10.35
N ALA A 116 10.41 2.27 10.22
CA ALA A 116 9.22 2.20 11.07
C ALA A 116 8.53 0.83 10.99
N CYS A 117 8.32 0.31 9.78
CA CYS A 117 7.70 -1.00 9.61
C CYS A 117 8.54 -2.11 10.24
N ARG A 118 9.87 -2.05 10.08
CA ARG A 118 10.78 -3.03 10.67
C ARG A 118 10.82 -2.94 12.20
N LEU A 119 10.76 -1.74 12.76
CA LEU A 119 10.65 -1.52 14.21
C LEU A 119 9.36 -2.13 14.79
N HIS A 120 8.29 -2.16 14.00
CA HIS A 120 7.02 -2.80 14.38
C HIS A 120 6.90 -4.27 13.92
N GLY A 121 8.01 -4.89 13.51
CA GLY A 121 8.06 -6.30 13.08
C GLY A 121 7.26 -6.59 11.80
N LYS A 122 6.93 -5.57 11.00
CA LYS A 122 6.13 -5.71 9.78
C LYS A 122 7.04 -5.97 8.59
N MET A 123 6.73 -7.01 7.82
CA MET A 123 7.45 -7.33 6.59
C MET A 123 7.00 -6.42 5.45
N ILE A 124 7.95 -5.95 4.64
CA ILE A 124 7.66 -5.16 3.45
C ILE A 124 7.96 -6.00 2.21
N TYR A 125 6.96 -6.16 1.35
CA TYR A 125 7.05 -6.86 0.08
C TYR A 125 6.97 -5.87 -1.07
N ARG A 126 7.81 -6.07 -2.10
CA ARG A 126 7.74 -5.34 -3.37
C ARG A 126 7.13 -6.25 -4.42
N SER A 127 6.14 -5.76 -5.16
CA SER A 127 5.45 -6.52 -6.21
C SER A 127 6.03 -6.29 -7.60
#